data_AF-A0A1M3MDI8-F1
#
_entry.id   AF-A0A1M3MDI8-F1
#
_cell.length_a   1.000
_cell.length_b   1.000
_cell.length_c   1.000
_cell.angle_alpha   90.00
_cell.angle_beta   90.00
_cell.angle_gamma   90.00
#
_symmetry.space_group_name_H-M   'P 1'
#
loop_
_entity.id
_entity.type
_entity.pdbx_description
1 polymer ?
#
loop_
_entity_poly.entity_id
_entity_poly.type
_entity_poly.pdbx_seq_one_letter_code
_entity_poly.pdbx_strand_id
1 'polypeptide(L)'
;MKIRFVFILLFTLLFTTSCKYHYGLTHNENHHQTQVVLDESNYRVVKYVEGDAYARYFLGIGGGASKRGIIARARENMLQKAGLIGKSRAVINETVELRVKNSLFITEVRYIVSGYIVEFFNPALDTPPVAEENIYAVPDRPRAPNIKTRGIQAGYAHSYTQLYSHEYTNHPGAGFTLGVKTEYSNPDLRFLFLESQLNLVYLNWNTDYRNRRYSSENSFGLELPVMAGLRLPLPFVNSVSWYLKTGPFLNLFNVDRKVYKLNNDTYDRETGILGTAGLKLGIGFQFGKHWQTEFGHRFNIGWGEYDHTHFTVSYLF
;
A
#
# COMPACT_ATOMS: atom_id res chain seq x y z
N MET A 1 10.10 8.34 35.14
CA MET A 1 9.21 8.92 34.12
C MET A 1 9.91 9.74 33.02
N LYS A 2 11.24 9.93 33.01
CA LYS A 2 11.93 10.84 32.06
C LYS A 2 12.46 10.17 30.77
N ILE A 3 12.83 8.89 30.79
CA ILE A 3 13.42 8.19 29.64
C ILE A 3 12.41 7.81 28.55
N ARG A 4 11.17 7.44 28.94
CA ARG A 4 10.12 7.05 27.98
C ARG A 4 9.68 8.22 27.10
N PHE A 5 9.64 9.43 27.64
CA PHE A 5 9.31 10.64 26.87
C PHE A 5 10.40 11.04 25.89
N VAL A 6 11.68 10.82 26.21
CA VAL A 6 12.79 11.12 25.30
C VAL A 6 12.76 10.22 24.07
N PHE A 7 12.48 8.92 24.24
CA PHE A 7 12.32 8.01 23.09
C PHE A 7 11.11 8.34 22.23
N ILE A 8 9.98 8.72 22.84
CA ILE A 8 8.78 9.13 22.09
C ILE A 8 9.04 10.43 21.31
N LEU A 9 9.74 11.40 21.90
CA LEU A 9 10.10 12.67 21.25
C LEU A 9 11.12 12.48 20.12
N LEU A 10 12.10 11.58 20.31
CA LEU A 10 13.10 11.25 19.29
C LEU A 10 12.45 10.51 18.11
N PHE A 11 11.49 9.61 18.40
CA PHE A 11 10.73 8.90 17.39
C PHE A 11 9.85 9.89 16.58
N THR A 12 9.13 10.81 17.23
CA THR A 12 8.32 11.81 16.50
C THR A 12 9.15 12.77 15.65
N LEU A 13 10.38 13.13 16.07
CA LEU A 13 11.32 13.92 15.25
C LEU A 13 11.81 13.16 14.01
N LEU A 14 12.02 11.84 14.09
CA LEU A 14 12.45 11.04 12.95
C LEU A 14 11.33 10.83 11.91
N PHE A 15 10.06 10.74 12.33
CA PHE A 15 8.94 10.56 11.40
C PHE A 15 8.38 11.86 10.78
N THR A 16 8.73 13.03 11.33
CA THR A 16 8.27 14.33 10.80
C THR A 16 9.16 14.93 9.71
N THR A 17 10.32 14.30 9.40
CA THR A 17 11.26 14.81 8.39
C THR A 17 10.99 14.37 6.95
N SER A 18 9.92 13.60 6.68
CA SER A 18 9.57 13.18 5.31
C SER A 18 8.44 14.00 4.67
N CYS A 19 8.31 15.28 5.01
CA CYS A 19 7.64 16.22 4.11
C CYS A 19 8.59 16.50 2.93
N LYS A 20 8.34 15.86 1.79
CA LYS A 20 8.89 16.28 0.50
C LYS A 20 8.34 17.68 0.21
N TYR A 21 9.03 18.71 0.67
CA TYR A 21 8.70 20.10 0.38
C TYR A 21 9.11 20.38 -1.07
N HIS A 22 8.18 20.17 -2.00
CA HIS A 22 8.40 20.52 -3.39
C HIS A 22 8.19 22.03 -3.54
N TYR A 23 9.27 22.80 -3.39
CA TYR A 23 9.31 24.19 -3.85
C TYR A 23 9.36 24.19 -5.38
N GLY A 24 8.19 23.99 -6.00
CA GLY A 24 8.02 24.40 -7.38
C GLY A 24 8.01 25.91 -7.34
N LEU A 25 9.10 26.55 -7.75
CA LEU A 25 9.13 27.95 -8.15
C LEU A 25 8.25 28.11 -9.40
N THR A 26 6.95 27.87 -9.24
CA THR A 26 5.90 28.18 -10.20
C THR A 26 5.00 29.17 -9.48
N HIS A 27 5.56 30.34 -9.13
CA HIS A 27 4.76 31.55 -9.11
C HIS A 27 4.45 31.84 -10.57
N ASN A 28 3.49 31.10 -11.14
CA ASN A 28 2.98 31.36 -12.46
C ASN A 28 1.99 32.52 -12.32
N GLU A 29 2.56 33.72 -12.24
CA GLU A 29 1.95 34.95 -12.74
C GLU A 29 2.24 35.11 -14.25
N ASN A 30 2.52 34.01 -14.96
CA ASN A 30 2.50 33.98 -16.42
C ASN A 30 1.02 33.94 -16.85
N HIS A 31 0.35 35.07 -16.66
CA HIS A 31 -0.78 35.43 -17.48
C HIS A 31 -0.23 35.55 -18.90
N HIS A 32 -0.39 34.50 -19.71
CA HIS A 32 -0.10 34.56 -21.14
C HIS A 32 -1.19 35.41 -21.80
N GLN A 33 -1.16 36.72 -21.55
CA GLN A 33 -2.07 37.68 -22.15
C GLN A 33 -1.49 38.02 -23.52
N THR A 34 -1.82 37.21 -24.52
CA THR A 34 -1.64 37.65 -25.90
C THR A 34 -2.69 38.72 -26.15
N GLN A 35 -2.28 40.00 -26.14
CA GLN A 35 -3.07 41.08 -26.71
C GLN A 35 -3.09 40.87 -28.22
N VAL A 36 -4.07 40.12 -28.69
CA VAL A 36 -4.39 40.05 -30.10
C VAL A 36 -5.50 41.08 -30.33
N VAL A 37 -5.21 42.08 -31.16
CA VAL A 37 -6.23 43.01 -31.64
C VAL A 37 -7.13 42.21 -32.58
N LEU A 38 -8.24 41.70 -32.03
CA LEU A 38 -9.28 40.94 -32.74
C LEU A 38 -10.25 41.89 -33.45
N ASP A 39 -9.76 42.91 -34.15
CA ASP A 39 -10.63 43.84 -34.88
C ASP A 39 -11.25 43.19 -36.13
N GLU A 40 -10.69 42.05 -36.60
CA GLU A 40 -11.14 41.33 -37.79
C GLU A 40 -11.04 39.80 -37.62
N SER A 41 -11.69 39.03 -38.51
CA SER A 41 -11.70 37.54 -38.52
C SER A 41 -10.36 36.91 -38.98
N ASN A 42 -9.28 37.22 -38.26
CA ASN A 42 -7.89 36.85 -38.56
C ASN A 42 -7.43 35.54 -37.86
N TYR A 43 -8.37 34.75 -37.34
CA TYR A 43 -8.07 33.49 -36.67
C TYR A 43 -9.10 32.42 -36.99
N ARG A 44 -8.68 31.16 -36.92
CA ARG A 44 -9.59 30.01 -37.01
C ARG A 44 -9.21 28.94 -36.01
N VAL A 45 -10.22 28.29 -35.46
CA VAL A 45 -10.02 27.11 -34.61
C VAL A 45 -9.60 25.94 -35.50
N VAL A 46 -8.40 25.44 -35.27
CA VAL A 46 -7.77 24.39 -36.08
C VAL A 46 -8.01 23.02 -35.49
N LYS A 47 -7.90 22.86 -34.16
CA LYS A 47 -8.09 21.55 -33.50
C LYS A 47 -8.42 21.67 -32.03
N TYR A 48 -9.00 20.60 -31.48
CA TYR A 48 -9.10 20.35 -30.05
C TYR A 48 -7.96 19.44 -29.57
N VAL A 49 -7.37 19.77 -28.42
CA VAL A 49 -6.25 19.01 -27.84
C VAL A 49 -6.48 18.73 -26.37
N GLU A 50 -6.18 17.51 -25.95
CA GLU A 50 -6.31 17.04 -24.57
C GLU A 50 -5.00 16.45 -24.05
N GLY A 51 -4.63 16.83 -22.83
CA GLY A 51 -3.56 16.23 -22.05
C GLY A 51 -4.08 15.71 -20.72
N ASP A 52 -3.65 14.52 -20.33
CA ASP A 52 -4.05 13.90 -19.08
C ASP A 52 -2.85 13.59 -18.19
N ALA A 53 -3.10 13.58 -16.88
CA ALA A 53 -2.18 13.07 -15.88
C ALA A 53 -2.96 12.48 -14.71
N TYR A 54 -2.42 11.44 -14.09
CA TYR A 54 -3.05 10.75 -12.98
C TYR A 54 -2.10 10.61 -11.79
N ALA A 55 -2.70 10.44 -10.61
CA ALA A 55 -2.02 10.06 -9.37
C ALA A 55 -2.86 9.04 -8.61
N ARG A 56 -2.19 8.12 -7.93
CA ARG A 56 -2.83 7.10 -7.09
C ARG A 56 -2.40 7.29 -5.64
N TYR A 57 -3.39 7.33 -4.77
CA TYR A 57 -3.25 7.41 -3.33
C TYR A 57 -3.66 6.06 -2.73
N PHE A 58 -2.85 5.52 -1.83
CA PHE A 58 -3.17 4.31 -1.09
C PHE A 58 -3.44 4.69 0.37
N LEU A 59 -4.66 4.47 0.86
CA LEU A 59 -5.07 4.93 2.20
C LEU A 59 -4.76 6.43 2.46
N GLY A 60 -4.88 7.27 1.43
CA GLY A 60 -4.54 8.70 1.52
C GLY A 60 -3.04 9.04 1.47
N ILE A 61 -2.16 8.05 1.44
CA ILE A 61 -0.70 8.20 1.36
C ILE A 61 -0.23 7.77 -0.03
N GLY A 62 0.45 8.65 -0.75
CA GLY A 62 0.93 8.39 -2.11
C GLY A 62 0.65 9.52 -3.08
N GLY A 63 0.95 9.30 -4.36
CA GLY A 63 0.82 10.31 -5.41
C GLY A 63 1.91 11.36 -5.32
N GLY A 64 3.18 10.98 -5.55
CA GLY A 64 4.39 11.81 -5.37
C GLY A 64 4.48 13.13 -6.16
N ALA A 65 3.37 13.63 -6.71
CA ALA A 65 3.19 14.94 -7.28
C ALA A 65 2.08 15.70 -6.53
N SER A 66 2.34 16.96 -6.16
CA SER A 66 1.31 17.85 -5.64
C SER A 66 0.19 18.02 -6.68
N LYS A 67 -1.02 18.43 -6.25
CA LYS A 67 -2.14 18.77 -7.16
C LYS A 67 -1.68 19.65 -8.33
N ARG A 68 -0.85 20.66 -8.05
CA ARG A 68 -0.25 21.55 -9.05
C ARG A 68 0.71 20.81 -10.00
N GLY A 69 1.52 19.90 -9.48
CA GLY A 69 2.44 19.09 -10.30
C GLY A 69 1.71 18.15 -11.26
N ILE A 70 0.59 17.56 -10.85
CA ILE A 70 -0.22 16.69 -11.74
C ILE A 70 -0.87 17.53 -12.84
N ILE A 71 -1.44 18.70 -12.50
CA ILE A 71 -2.00 19.64 -13.49
C ILE A 71 -0.92 20.13 -14.45
N ALA A 72 0.28 20.45 -13.95
CA ALA A 72 1.40 20.89 -14.79
C ALA A 72 1.82 19.81 -15.80
N ARG A 73 1.85 18.54 -15.38
CA ARG A 73 2.12 17.41 -16.29
C ARG A 73 1.01 17.21 -17.32
N ALA A 74 -0.26 17.31 -16.92
CA ALA A 74 -1.38 17.22 -17.86
C ALA A 74 -1.33 18.37 -18.88
N ARG A 75 -1.00 19.59 -18.45
CA ARG A 75 -0.80 20.75 -19.32
C ARG A 75 0.40 20.58 -20.25
N GLU A 76 1.53 20.09 -19.76
CA GLU A 76 2.70 19.78 -20.58
C GLU A 76 2.36 18.77 -21.68
N ASN A 77 1.66 17.68 -21.33
CA ASN A 77 1.18 16.68 -22.27
C ASN A 77 0.24 17.28 -23.34
N MET A 78 -0.64 18.22 -22.95
CA MET A 78 -1.50 18.95 -23.88
C MET A 78 -0.67 19.83 -24.83
N LEU A 79 0.27 20.63 -24.29
CA LEU A 79 1.09 21.57 -25.06
C LEU A 79 2.04 20.87 -26.04
N GLN A 80 2.58 19.71 -25.69
CA GLN A 80 3.39 18.90 -26.60
C GLN A 80 2.57 18.42 -27.81
N LYS A 81 1.30 18.05 -27.61
CA LYS A 81 0.37 17.65 -28.67
C LYS A 81 -0.19 18.84 -29.45
N ALA A 82 -0.14 20.04 -28.88
CA ALA A 82 -0.66 21.25 -29.51
C ALA A 82 0.10 21.66 -30.78
N GLY A 83 1.39 21.31 -30.90
CA GLY A 83 2.17 21.61 -32.10
C GLY A 83 2.31 23.11 -32.35
N LEU A 84 2.63 23.86 -31.29
CA LEU A 84 2.76 25.33 -31.32
C LEU A 84 4.08 25.80 -31.96
N ILE A 85 5.08 24.92 -32.06
CA ILE A 85 6.41 25.29 -32.54
C ILE A 85 6.38 25.50 -34.06
N GLY A 86 6.83 26.68 -34.50
CA GLY A 86 7.01 27.00 -35.92
C GLY A 86 5.75 27.49 -36.65
N LYS A 87 4.62 27.68 -35.95
CA LYS A 87 3.36 28.21 -36.51
C LYS A 87 2.79 29.31 -35.61
N SER A 88 2.02 30.24 -36.17
CA SER A 88 1.31 31.29 -35.42
C SER A 88 0.07 30.72 -34.72
N ARG A 89 0.27 29.84 -33.74
CA ARG A 89 -0.79 29.13 -33.01
C ARG A 89 -0.84 29.50 -31.54
N ALA A 90 -2.05 29.55 -30.97
CA ALA A 90 -2.26 29.75 -29.54
C ALA A 90 -3.30 28.76 -29.00
N VAL A 91 -3.19 28.43 -27.71
CA VAL A 91 -4.19 27.65 -26.98
C VAL A 91 -5.18 28.62 -26.34
N ILE A 92 -6.47 28.42 -26.59
CA ILE A 92 -7.56 29.18 -25.98
C ILE A 92 -8.53 28.26 -25.25
N ASN A 93 -9.28 28.85 -24.31
CA ASN A 93 -10.31 28.17 -23.53
C ASN A 93 -9.78 26.89 -22.85
N GLU A 94 -8.69 27.03 -22.10
CA GLU A 94 -8.13 25.93 -21.31
C GLU A 94 -9.07 25.59 -20.16
N THR A 95 -9.51 24.34 -20.09
CA THR A 95 -10.34 23.80 -19.00
C THR A 95 -9.62 22.66 -18.30
N VAL A 96 -9.85 22.53 -17.00
CA VAL A 96 -9.27 21.46 -16.17
C VAL A 96 -10.41 20.65 -15.55
N GLU A 97 -10.53 19.38 -15.96
CA GLU A 97 -11.46 18.42 -15.38
C GLU A 97 -10.76 17.54 -14.35
N LEU A 98 -11.49 17.21 -13.28
CA LEU A 98 -11.06 16.28 -12.24
C LEU A 98 -11.95 15.04 -12.26
N ARG A 99 -11.35 13.86 -12.40
CA ARG A 99 -12.03 12.57 -12.23
C ARG A 99 -11.43 11.83 -11.04
N VAL A 100 -12.27 11.52 -10.07
CA VAL A 100 -11.88 10.77 -8.86
C VAL A 100 -12.55 9.41 -8.88
N LYS A 101 -11.77 8.35 -8.69
CA LYS A 101 -12.26 6.98 -8.52
C LYS A 101 -11.82 6.47 -7.16
N ASN A 102 -12.79 6.15 -6.32
CA ASN A 102 -12.56 5.59 -4.99
C ASN A 102 -12.82 4.08 -5.01
N SER A 103 -11.88 3.32 -4.47
CA SER A 103 -11.99 1.91 -4.12
C SER A 103 -11.55 1.75 -2.66
N LEU A 104 -11.90 0.63 -2.02
CA LEU A 104 -11.83 0.43 -0.57
C LEU A 104 -10.50 0.87 0.08
N PHE A 105 -9.37 0.72 -0.62
CA PHE A 105 -8.04 1.13 -0.15
C PHE A 105 -7.27 2.03 -1.13
N ILE A 106 -7.86 2.36 -2.28
CA ILE A 106 -7.18 3.03 -3.40
C ILE A 106 -8.05 4.20 -3.88
N THR A 107 -7.47 5.40 -3.86
CA THR A 107 -8.06 6.58 -4.49
C THR A 107 -7.24 6.95 -5.71
N GLU A 108 -7.86 6.95 -6.88
CA GLU A 108 -7.26 7.37 -8.14
C GLU A 108 -7.78 8.76 -8.51
N VAL A 109 -6.87 9.68 -8.79
CA VAL A 109 -7.19 11.05 -9.19
C VAL A 109 -6.62 11.28 -10.57
N ARG A 110 -7.46 11.70 -11.51
CA ARG A 110 -7.09 12.03 -12.89
C ARG A 110 -7.43 13.49 -13.15
N TYR A 111 -6.45 14.25 -13.62
CA TYR A 111 -6.63 15.59 -14.14
C TYR A 111 -6.56 15.53 -15.67
N ILE A 112 -7.56 16.09 -16.32
CA ILE A 112 -7.62 16.23 -17.77
C ILE A 112 -7.60 17.73 -18.05
N VAL A 113 -6.62 18.17 -18.84
CA VAL A 113 -6.51 19.56 -19.31
C VAL A 113 -6.84 19.55 -20.79
N SER A 114 -7.78 20.40 -21.19
CA SER A 114 -8.19 20.49 -22.59
C SER A 114 -8.28 21.92 -23.07
N GLY A 115 -8.09 22.14 -24.37
CA GLY A 115 -8.17 23.46 -24.96
C GLY A 115 -8.32 23.40 -26.48
N TYR A 116 -8.72 24.53 -27.06
CA TYR A 116 -8.81 24.72 -28.50
C TYR A 116 -7.56 25.42 -29.02
N ILE A 117 -7.06 24.98 -30.17
CA ILE A 117 -5.94 25.60 -30.85
C ILE A 117 -6.48 26.54 -31.91
N VAL A 118 -6.10 27.81 -31.84
CA VAL A 118 -6.34 28.80 -32.89
C VAL A 118 -5.07 29.03 -33.67
N GLU A 119 -5.21 29.21 -34.98
CA GLU A 119 -4.13 29.64 -35.86
C GLU A 119 -4.50 31.00 -36.44
N PHE A 120 -3.55 31.94 -36.32
CA PHE A 120 -3.67 33.27 -36.88
C PHE A 120 -3.18 33.27 -38.31
N PHE A 121 -3.94 33.90 -39.21
CA PHE A 121 -3.59 34.03 -40.62
C PHE A 121 -3.95 35.43 -41.10
N ASN A 122 -3.22 35.95 -42.08
CA ASN A 122 -3.58 37.22 -42.71
C ASN A 122 -4.53 36.96 -43.88
N PRO A 123 -5.80 37.39 -43.84
CA PRO A 123 -6.76 37.12 -44.91
C PRO A 123 -6.38 37.74 -46.27
N ALA A 124 -5.47 38.72 -46.28
CA ALA A 124 -4.99 39.35 -47.51
C ALA A 124 -3.82 38.61 -48.20
N LEU A 125 -3.10 37.75 -47.47
CA LEU A 125 -1.87 37.11 -47.97
C LEU A 125 -1.90 35.58 -47.88
N ASP A 126 -2.64 35.03 -46.91
CA ASP A 126 -2.62 33.63 -46.55
C ASP A 126 -3.99 32.97 -46.77
N THR A 127 -3.97 31.71 -47.20
CA THR A 127 -5.19 30.90 -47.24
C THR A 127 -5.66 30.52 -45.83
N PRO A 128 -6.98 30.44 -45.58
CA PRO A 128 -7.50 30.05 -44.27
C PRO A 128 -6.97 28.68 -43.84
N PRO A 129 -6.49 28.52 -42.60
CA PRO A 129 -6.02 27.23 -42.13
C PRO A 129 -7.19 26.22 -42.12
N VAL A 130 -6.87 24.97 -42.44
CA VAL A 130 -7.83 23.87 -42.50
C VAL A 130 -7.95 23.24 -41.11
N ALA A 131 -9.15 22.79 -40.74
CA ALA A 131 -9.34 22.06 -39.49
C ALA A 131 -8.53 20.76 -39.52
N GLU A 132 -7.72 20.54 -38.48
CA GLU A 132 -6.96 19.32 -38.23
C GLU A 132 -7.82 18.35 -37.40
N GLU A 133 -7.42 17.07 -37.37
CA GLU A 133 -8.09 16.06 -36.54
C GLU A 133 -7.89 16.35 -35.04
N ASN A 134 -8.95 16.12 -34.25
CA ASN A 134 -8.92 16.33 -32.80
C ASN A 134 -8.02 15.29 -32.12
N ILE A 135 -7.16 15.74 -31.21
CA ILE A 135 -6.23 14.88 -30.48
C ILE A 135 -6.75 14.69 -29.06
N TYR A 136 -7.47 13.59 -28.85
CA TYR A 136 -7.92 13.18 -27.52
C TYR A 136 -6.77 12.52 -26.73
N ALA A 137 -6.79 12.67 -25.41
CA ALA A 137 -5.84 11.98 -24.58
C ALA A 137 -6.19 10.48 -24.53
N VAL A 138 -5.34 9.65 -25.15
CA VAL A 138 -5.37 8.21 -24.89
C VAL A 138 -5.10 8.04 -23.40
N PRO A 139 -6.00 7.41 -22.64
CA PRO A 139 -5.82 7.28 -21.20
C PRO A 139 -4.53 6.51 -20.94
N ASP A 140 -3.54 7.19 -20.36
CA ASP A 140 -2.32 6.53 -19.92
C ASP A 140 -2.75 5.54 -18.82
N ARG A 141 -2.69 4.24 -19.12
CA ARG A 141 -3.13 3.21 -18.20
C ARG A 141 -2.28 3.35 -16.94
N PRO A 142 -2.88 3.35 -15.74
CA PRO A 142 -2.09 3.42 -14.54
C PRO A 142 -1.07 2.29 -14.60
N ARG A 143 0.23 2.62 -14.44
CA ARG A 143 1.26 1.60 -14.25
C ARG A 143 0.71 0.65 -13.18
N ALA A 144 0.46 -0.60 -13.57
CA ALA A 144 0.11 -1.63 -12.61
C ALA A 144 1.18 -1.61 -11.50
N PRO A 145 0.85 -1.91 -10.23
CA PRO A 145 1.87 -2.04 -9.20
C PRO A 145 2.94 -3.01 -9.72
N ASN A 146 4.10 -2.46 -10.06
CA ASN A 146 4.92 -3.02 -11.14
C ASN A 146 5.89 -4.11 -10.65
N ILE A 147 5.81 -4.49 -9.38
CA ILE A 147 6.55 -5.62 -8.85
C ILE A 147 5.60 -6.41 -7.95
N LYS A 148 5.12 -7.52 -8.50
CA LYS A 148 4.42 -8.57 -7.77
C LYS A 148 5.46 -9.63 -7.44
N THR A 149 5.99 -9.59 -6.24
CA THR A 149 6.86 -10.67 -5.75
C THR A 149 5.98 -11.72 -5.09
N ARG A 150 6.13 -12.99 -5.47
CA ARG A 150 5.43 -14.08 -4.81
C ARG A 150 6.40 -14.79 -3.88
N GLY A 151 5.88 -15.51 -2.90
CA GLY A 151 6.75 -16.31 -2.06
C GLY A 151 6.01 -17.41 -1.34
N ILE A 152 6.81 -18.38 -0.89
CA ILE A 152 6.41 -19.40 0.07
C ILE A 152 7.11 -19.10 1.39
N GLN A 153 6.45 -19.41 2.51
CA GLN A 153 7.01 -19.25 3.84
C GLN A 153 6.74 -20.47 4.69
N ALA A 154 7.71 -20.78 5.55
CA ALA A 154 7.61 -21.83 6.54
C ALA A 154 8.23 -21.34 7.84
N GLY A 155 7.71 -21.78 8.97
CA GLY A 155 8.23 -21.34 10.25
C GLY A 155 7.65 -22.02 11.46
N TYR A 156 8.21 -21.65 12.59
CA TYR A 156 7.82 -22.10 13.91
C TYR A 156 6.81 -21.12 14.52
N ALA A 157 5.78 -21.63 15.17
CA ALA A 157 4.83 -20.85 15.96
C ALA A 157 4.91 -21.28 17.43
N HIS A 158 4.82 -20.31 18.33
CA HIS A 158 4.76 -20.52 19.76
C HIS A 158 3.56 -19.77 20.31
N SER A 159 2.56 -20.52 20.76
CA SER A 159 1.38 -19.94 21.40
C SER A 159 1.75 -19.22 22.69
N TYR A 160 1.00 -18.20 23.01
CA TYR A 160 1.12 -17.50 24.28
C TYR A 160 -0.29 -17.36 24.87
N THR A 161 -0.48 -17.88 26.07
CA THR A 161 -1.74 -17.74 26.81
C THR A 161 -1.41 -17.22 28.22
N GLN A 162 -2.06 -16.12 28.61
CA GLN A 162 -1.94 -15.53 29.94
C GLN A 162 -3.16 -15.88 30.80
N LEU A 163 -3.34 -17.16 31.13
CA LEU A 163 -4.16 -17.54 32.28
C LEU A 163 -3.25 -17.82 33.46
N TYR A 164 -2.82 -16.74 34.14
CA TYR A 164 -2.19 -16.83 35.45
C TYR A 164 -3.28 -16.75 36.52
N SER A 165 -3.86 -17.90 36.86
CA SER A 165 -4.45 -18.09 38.18
C SER A 165 -3.47 -18.93 39.00
N HIS A 166 -3.47 -18.78 40.33
CA HIS A 166 -2.62 -19.61 41.20
C HIS A 166 -2.82 -21.12 41.00
N GLU A 167 -3.89 -21.54 40.32
CA GLU A 167 -4.23 -22.93 40.13
C GLU A 167 -3.97 -23.44 38.71
N TYR A 168 -3.93 -22.58 37.68
CA TYR A 168 -3.74 -23.00 36.29
C TYR A 168 -2.35 -22.61 35.79
N THR A 169 -1.64 -23.56 35.18
CA THR A 169 -0.37 -23.33 34.50
C THR A 169 -0.48 -23.74 33.04
N ASN A 170 -0.17 -22.81 32.13
CA ASN A 170 -0.19 -23.10 30.70
C ASN A 170 1.22 -23.44 30.20
N HIS A 171 1.29 -24.52 29.43
CA HIS A 171 2.47 -25.01 28.77
C HIS A 171 2.29 -24.81 27.26
N PRO A 172 2.75 -23.68 26.70
CA PRO A 172 2.66 -23.44 25.26
C PRO A 172 3.50 -24.48 24.51
N GLY A 173 2.87 -25.10 23.52
CA GLY A 173 3.50 -26.12 22.69
C GLY A 173 4.21 -25.54 21.47
N ALA A 174 4.95 -26.41 20.80
CA ALA A 174 5.52 -26.15 19.50
C ALA A 174 4.43 -26.22 18.42
N GLY A 175 4.34 -25.17 17.62
CA GLY A 175 3.47 -25.06 16.45
C GLY A 175 4.26 -24.77 15.17
N PHE A 176 3.57 -24.70 14.05
CA PHE A 176 4.17 -24.31 12.78
C PHE A 176 3.27 -23.37 11.97
N THR A 177 3.89 -22.65 11.04
CA THR A 177 3.20 -21.88 10.01
C THR A 177 3.74 -22.26 8.65
N LEU A 178 2.85 -22.44 7.67
CA LEU A 178 3.19 -22.67 6.28
C LEU A 178 2.28 -21.79 5.43
N GLY A 179 2.82 -21.06 4.47
CA GLY A 179 1.98 -20.15 3.71
C GLY A 179 2.54 -19.70 2.39
N VAL A 180 1.65 -19.12 1.60
CA VAL A 180 1.98 -18.40 0.38
C VAL A 180 1.76 -16.91 0.61
N LYS A 181 2.60 -16.07 0.03
CA LYS A 181 2.48 -14.62 0.14
C LYS A 181 2.67 -13.94 -1.20
N THR A 182 2.08 -12.76 -1.30
CA THR A 182 2.24 -11.88 -2.44
C THR A 182 2.51 -10.47 -1.93
N GLU A 183 3.61 -9.90 -2.38
CA GLU A 183 4.00 -8.53 -2.10
C GLU A 183 3.72 -7.63 -3.31
N TYR A 184 3.21 -6.44 -3.04
CA TYR A 184 2.93 -5.40 -3.99
C TYR A 184 3.70 -4.14 -3.56
N SER A 185 4.71 -3.75 -4.31
CA SER A 185 5.44 -2.49 -4.08
C SER A 185 5.13 -1.47 -5.18
N ASN A 186 4.88 -0.22 -4.80
CA ASN A 186 4.73 0.88 -5.74
C ASN A 186 6.10 1.55 -5.96
N PRO A 187 6.60 1.69 -7.21
CA PRO A 187 7.85 2.39 -7.49
C PRO A 187 7.87 3.84 -6.96
N ASP A 188 6.71 4.50 -6.87
CA ASP A 188 6.62 5.88 -6.37
C ASP A 188 6.83 5.99 -4.85
N LEU A 189 6.59 4.90 -4.11
CA LEU A 189 6.80 4.79 -2.66
C LEU A 189 7.82 3.69 -2.39
N ARG A 190 9.09 3.96 -2.74
CA ARG A 190 10.20 3.00 -2.79
C ARG A 190 10.36 2.08 -1.58
N PHE A 191 9.94 2.53 -0.39
CA PHE A 191 10.09 1.79 0.86
C PHE A 191 8.78 1.15 1.35
N LEU A 192 7.63 1.49 0.78
CA LEU A 192 6.35 0.93 1.21
C LEU A 192 5.96 -0.25 0.34
N PHE A 193 5.48 -1.31 0.98
CA PHE A 193 4.92 -2.46 0.30
C PHE A 193 3.63 -2.90 1.00
N LEU A 194 2.77 -3.55 0.23
CA LEU A 194 1.59 -4.24 0.71
C LEU A 194 1.81 -5.73 0.55
N GLU A 195 1.30 -6.50 1.49
CA GLU A 195 1.48 -7.94 1.48
C GLU A 195 0.16 -8.62 1.84
N SER A 196 -0.23 -9.60 1.04
CA SER A 196 -1.31 -10.52 1.37
C SER A 196 -0.72 -11.92 1.56
N GLN A 197 -1.05 -12.61 2.64
CA GLN A 197 -0.67 -14.01 2.84
C GLN A 197 -1.90 -14.93 2.91
N LEU A 198 -1.67 -16.21 2.69
CA LEU A 198 -2.54 -17.30 3.09
C LEU A 198 -1.68 -18.31 3.84
N ASN A 199 -1.92 -18.45 5.14
CA ASN A 199 -1.13 -19.32 6.01
C ASN A 199 -2.00 -20.45 6.58
N LEU A 200 -1.49 -21.67 6.53
CA LEU A 200 -1.87 -22.76 7.40
C LEU A 200 -1.06 -22.65 8.70
N VAL A 201 -1.75 -22.64 9.83
CA VAL A 201 -1.15 -22.50 11.17
C VAL A 201 -1.56 -23.70 12.01
N TYR A 202 -0.60 -24.30 12.70
CA TYR A 202 -0.86 -25.30 13.73
C TYR A 202 -0.35 -24.78 15.06
N LEU A 203 -1.22 -24.82 16.07
CA LEU A 203 -0.91 -24.45 17.46
C LEU A 203 -1.26 -25.63 18.37
N ASN A 204 -0.47 -25.78 19.42
CA ASN A 204 -0.71 -26.75 20.48
C ASN A 204 -0.37 -26.11 21.81
N TRP A 205 -1.15 -26.41 22.85
CA TRP A 205 -0.77 -26.14 24.23
C TRP A 205 -1.41 -27.15 25.17
N ASN A 206 -0.83 -27.25 26.36
CA ASN A 206 -1.42 -27.99 27.47
C ASN A 206 -1.67 -27.01 28.63
N THR A 207 -2.70 -27.29 29.41
CA THR A 207 -2.97 -26.59 30.65
C THR A 207 -2.98 -27.61 31.78
N ASP A 208 -2.29 -27.27 32.86
CA ASP A 208 -2.29 -28.03 34.09
C ASP A 208 -3.08 -27.27 35.16
N TYR A 209 -3.86 -27.98 35.97
CA TYR A 209 -4.55 -27.48 37.15
C TYR A 209 -3.94 -28.12 38.39
N ARG A 210 -3.39 -27.33 39.30
CA ARG A 210 -2.71 -27.77 40.53
C ARG A 210 -1.68 -28.90 40.26
N ASN A 211 -0.82 -28.69 39.26
CA ASN A 211 0.20 -29.64 38.79
C ASN A 211 -0.34 -30.98 38.24
N ARG A 212 -1.62 -31.04 37.86
CA ARG A 212 -2.21 -32.17 37.14
C ARG A 212 -2.69 -31.72 35.78
N ARG A 213 -2.54 -32.57 34.77
CA ARG A 213 -3.01 -32.27 33.41
C ARG A 213 -4.51 -31.99 33.42
N TYR A 214 -4.89 -30.81 32.97
CA TYR A 214 -6.28 -30.34 32.93
C TYR A 214 -6.83 -30.32 31.51
N SER A 215 -6.08 -29.78 30.56
CA SER A 215 -6.48 -29.79 29.16
C SER A 215 -5.31 -29.88 28.20
N SER A 216 -5.61 -30.31 26.97
CA SER A 216 -4.69 -30.32 25.85
C SER A 216 -5.45 -29.88 24.62
N GLU A 217 -4.91 -28.93 23.87
CA GLU A 217 -5.56 -28.39 22.69
C GLU A 217 -4.64 -28.49 21.48
N ASN A 218 -5.19 -28.96 20.37
CA ASN A 218 -4.57 -28.96 19.06
C ASN A 218 -5.45 -28.16 18.10
N SER A 219 -4.90 -27.10 17.53
CA SER A 219 -5.67 -26.15 16.73
C SER A 219 -5.01 -25.96 15.37
N PHE A 220 -5.75 -26.26 14.31
CA PHE A 220 -5.34 -26.04 12.92
C PHE A 220 -6.13 -24.88 12.33
N GLY A 221 -5.46 -23.87 11.79
CA GLY A 221 -6.09 -22.65 11.32
C GLY A 221 -5.68 -22.25 9.92
N LEU A 222 -6.59 -21.57 9.22
CA LEU A 222 -6.32 -20.87 7.97
C LEU A 222 -6.35 -19.35 8.23
N GLU A 223 -5.21 -18.71 8.10
CA GLU A 223 -5.01 -17.29 8.35
C GLU A 223 -4.83 -16.49 7.04
N LEU A 224 -5.53 -15.36 6.95
CA LEU A 224 -5.51 -14.42 5.84
C LEU A 224 -5.11 -13.02 6.35
N PRO A 225 -3.81 -12.74 6.52
CA PRO A 225 -3.34 -11.41 6.89
C PRO A 225 -3.22 -10.51 5.66
N VAL A 226 -3.60 -9.25 5.83
CA VAL A 226 -3.37 -8.16 4.87
C VAL A 226 -2.52 -7.11 5.58
N MET A 227 -1.29 -6.93 5.13
CA MET A 227 -0.29 -6.13 5.83
C MET A 227 0.22 -4.98 4.96
N ALA A 228 0.53 -3.87 5.61
CA ALA A 228 1.36 -2.81 5.05
C ALA A 228 2.72 -2.85 5.75
N GLY A 229 3.78 -2.67 4.99
CA GLY A 229 5.14 -2.71 5.51
C GLY A 229 6.04 -1.62 4.95
N LEU A 230 7.05 -1.30 5.74
CA LEU A 230 8.17 -0.44 5.39
C LEU A 230 9.42 -1.31 5.25
N ARG A 231 10.14 -1.18 4.15
CA ARG A 231 11.39 -1.88 3.85
C ARG A 231 12.50 -0.85 3.61
N LEU A 232 13.55 -0.90 4.43
CA LEU A 232 14.68 0.01 4.37
C LEU A 232 15.97 -0.76 4.10
N PRO A 233 16.77 -0.38 3.09
CA PRO A 233 18.10 -0.98 2.89
C PRO A 233 19.01 -0.62 4.06
N LEU A 234 19.85 -1.56 4.50
CA LEU A 234 20.85 -1.28 5.53
C LEU A 234 22.01 -0.45 4.93
N PRO A 235 22.50 0.60 5.62
CA PRO A 235 23.46 1.55 5.04
C PRO A 235 24.81 0.93 4.68
N PHE A 236 25.18 -0.20 5.29
CA PHE A 236 26.47 -0.85 5.09
C PHE A 236 26.40 -2.09 4.19
N VAL A 237 25.20 -2.54 3.79
CA VAL A 237 25.00 -3.79 3.04
C VAL A 237 23.87 -3.63 2.02
N ASN A 238 24.22 -3.41 0.75
CA ASN A 238 23.24 -3.20 -0.33
C ASN A 238 22.35 -4.42 -0.62
N SER A 239 22.77 -5.61 -0.18
CA SER A 239 22.01 -6.85 -0.36
C SER A 239 21.08 -7.16 0.81
N VAL A 240 21.07 -6.39 1.89
CA VAL A 240 20.21 -6.66 3.05
C VAL A 240 19.31 -5.47 3.33
N SER A 241 18.01 -5.75 3.44
CA SER A 241 17.02 -4.75 3.86
C SER A 241 16.36 -5.19 5.15
N TRP A 242 16.20 -4.26 6.09
CA TRP A 242 15.34 -4.45 7.24
C TRP A 242 13.90 -4.10 6.86
N TYR A 243 12.92 -4.80 7.41
CA TYR A 243 11.52 -4.42 7.24
C TYR A 243 10.71 -4.55 8.52
N LEU A 244 9.66 -3.74 8.57
CA LEU A 244 8.62 -3.76 9.58
C LEU A 244 7.28 -3.78 8.87
N LYS A 245 6.38 -4.68 9.25
CA LYS A 245 5.03 -4.76 8.70
C LYS A 245 3.98 -4.98 9.77
N THR A 246 2.80 -4.45 9.52
CA THR A 246 1.65 -4.61 10.41
C THR A 246 0.37 -4.63 9.58
N GLY A 247 -0.65 -5.29 10.11
CA GLY A 247 -1.97 -5.22 9.52
C GLY A 247 -2.97 -6.17 10.15
N PRO A 248 -4.25 -6.05 9.75
CA PRO A 248 -5.28 -6.95 10.21
C PRO A 248 -5.10 -8.36 9.66
N PHE A 249 -5.64 -9.35 10.38
CA PHE A 249 -5.81 -10.70 9.89
C PHE A 249 -7.22 -11.22 10.20
N LEU A 250 -7.65 -12.19 9.40
CA LEU A 250 -8.77 -13.08 9.69
C LEU A 250 -8.25 -14.50 9.77
N ASN A 251 -8.77 -15.31 10.68
CA ASN A 251 -8.40 -16.71 10.81
C ASN A 251 -9.60 -17.57 11.21
N LEU A 252 -9.68 -18.77 10.64
CA LEU A 252 -10.60 -19.83 11.02
C LEU A 252 -9.81 -21.01 11.57
N PHE A 253 -9.97 -21.31 12.86
CA PHE A 253 -9.39 -22.48 13.50
C PHE A 253 -10.40 -23.63 13.59
N ASN A 254 -9.95 -24.84 13.29
CA ASN A 254 -10.53 -26.07 13.77
C ASN A 254 -9.78 -26.45 15.06
N VAL A 255 -10.50 -26.40 16.17
CA VAL A 255 -9.99 -26.61 17.53
C VAL A 255 -10.37 -28.02 17.96
N ASP A 256 -9.39 -28.81 18.39
CA ASP A 256 -9.56 -30.13 19.01
C ASP A 256 -9.00 -30.09 20.43
N ARG A 257 -9.90 -29.96 21.40
CA ARG A 257 -9.59 -29.83 22.82
C ARG A 257 -9.97 -31.09 23.58
N LYS A 258 -9.07 -31.56 24.44
CA LYS A 258 -9.30 -32.64 25.41
C LYS A 258 -9.29 -32.02 26.81
N VAL A 259 -10.36 -32.22 27.57
CA VAL A 259 -10.46 -31.77 28.97
C VAL A 259 -10.45 -33.00 29.86
N TYR A 260 -9.44 -33.12 30.72
CA TYR A 260 -9.23 -34.25 31.61
C TYR A 260 -10.01 -34.07 32.92
N LYS A 261 -10.63 -35.14 33.41
CA LYS A 261 -11.36 -35.11 34.69
C LYS A 261 -10.37 -35.22 35.85
N LEU A 262 -10.48 -34.36 36.86
CA LEU A 262 -9.50 -34.21 37.95
C LEU A 262 -9.11 -35.50 38.70
N ASN A 263 -9.96 -36.54 38.65
CA ASN A 263 -9.82 -37.76 39.44
C ASN A 263 -9.61 -39.03 38.61
N ASN A 264 -9.72 -39.00 37.27
CA ASN A 264 -9.57 -40.18 36.41
C ASN A 264 -8.82 -39.80 35.12
N ASP A 265 -8.11 -40.75 34.50
CA ASP A 265 -7.45 -40.59 33.19
C ASP A 265 -8.44 -40.50 32.01
N THR A 266 -9.71 -40.20 32.28
CA THR A 266 -10.74 -39.98 31.26
C THR A 266 -10.81 -38.52 30.85
N TYR A 267 -11.10 -38.28 29.57
CA TYR A 267 -11.23 -36.94 29.02
C TYR A 267 -12.53 -36.79 28.23
N ASP A 268 -13.10 -35.59 28.26
CA ASP A 268 -14.13 -35.17 27.33
C ASP A 268 -13.46 -34.47 26.14
N ARG A 269 -13.88 -34.81 24.92
CA ARG A 269 -13.34 -34.24 23.67
C ARG A 269 -14.30 -33.20 23.14
N GLU A 270 -13.79 -32.02 22.88
CA GLU A 270 -14.54 -30.90 22.32
C GLU A 270 -13.87 -30.49 21.00
N THR A 271 -14.65 -30.53 19.92
CA THR A 271 -14.21 -30.06 18.61
C THR A 271 -15.07 -28.92 18.15
N GLY A 272 -14.47 -27.86 17.61
CA GLY A 272 -15.22 -26.68 17.18
C GLY A 272 -14.49 -25.88 16.11
N ILE A 273 -15.26 -25.06 15.40
CA ILE A 273 -14.72 -24.06 14.49
C ILE A 273 -14.76 -22.71 15.21
N LEU A 274 -13.62 -22.02 15.24
CA LEU A 274 -13.50 -20.70 15.85
C LEU A 274 -12.99 -19.68 14.83
N GLY A 275 -13.79 -18.63 14.60
CA GLY A 275 -13.36 -17.45 13.86
C GLY A 275 -12.63 -16.47 14.77
N THR A 276 -11.47 -16.02 14.34
CA THR A 276 -10.66 -15.02 15.05
C THR A 276 -10.24 -13.91 14.09
N ALA A 277 -10.10 -12.71 14.62
CA ALA A 277 -9.64 -11.54 13.87
C ALA A 277 -8.73 -10.73 14.78
N GLY A 278 -7.80 -9.98 14.22
CA GLY A 278 -6.92 -9.17 15.04
C GLY A 278 -5.83 -8.48 14.26
N LEU A 279 -4.73 -8.18 14.94
CA LEU A 279 -3.57 -7.49 14.38
C LEU A 279 -2.35 -8.38 14.40
N LYS A 280 -1.59 -8.35 13.31
CA LYS A 280 -0.30 -9.01 13.18
C LYS A 280 0.80 -7.97 13.04
N LEU A 281 1.88 -8.12 13.80
CA LEU A 281 3.08 -7.31 13.71
C LEU A 281 4.25 -8.22 13.34
N GLY A 282 5.06 -7.80 12.37
CA GLY A 282 6.23 -8.56 11.93
C GLY A 282 7.43 -7.65 11.69
N ILE A 283 8.59 -8.05 12.18
CA ILE A 283 9.87 -7.41 11.94
C ILE A 283 10.82 -8.43 11.32
N GLY A 284 11.66 -8.03 10.39
CA GLY A 284 12.49 -8.98 9.68
C GLY A 284 13.60 -8.39 8.83
N PHE A 285 14.28 -9.30 8.15
CA PHE A 285 15.35 -8.97 7.21
C PHE A 285 15.08 -9.66 5.88
N GLN A 286 15.35 -8.96 4.79
CA GLN A 286 15.37 -9.50 3.44
C GLN A 286 16.82 -9.57 2.96
N PHE A 287 17.24 -10.76 2.56
CA PHE A 287 18.55 -11.06 1.99
C PHE A 287 18.43 -11.23 0.48
N GLY A 288 18.91 -10.23 -0.25
CA GLY A 288 18.84 -10.13 -1.70
C GLY A 288 17.40 -10.00 -2.19
N LYS A 289 17.09 -10.69 -3.29
CA LYS A 289 15.76 -10.69 -3.89
C LYS A 289 14.88 -11.85 -3.42
N HIS A 290 15.48 -12.87 -2.80
CA HIS A 290 14.84 -14.18 -2.64
C HIS A 290 14.57 -14.57 -1.20
N TRP A 291 15.39 -14.19 -0.22
CA TRP A 291 15.23 -14.71 1.13
C TRP A 291 14.71 -13.64 2.08
N GLN A 292 13.76 -14.01 2.93
CA GLN A 292 13.30 -13.18 4.03
C GLN A 292 13.22 -14.00 5.31
N THR A 293 13.54 -13.37 6.43
CA THR A 293 13.32 -13.91 7.77
C THR A 293 12.45 -12.95 8.55
N GLU A 294 11.46 -13.47 9.25
CA GLU A 294 10.51 -12.68 10.02
C GLU A 294 10.41 -13.22 11.43
N PHE A 295 10.44 -12.31 12.41
CA PHE A 295 9.91 -12.54 13.73
C PHE A 295 8.63 -11.72 13.86
N GLY A 296 7.52 -12.37 14.19
CA GLY A 296 6.25 -11.69 14.31
C GLY A 296 5.45 -12.15 15.51
N HIS A 297 4.48 -11.33 15.87
CA HIS A 297 3.53 -11.61 16.93
C HIS A 297 2.13 -11.29 16.44
N ARG A 298 1.19 -12.13 16.82
CA ARG A 298 -0.23 -11.99 16.52
C ARG A 298 -1.01 -11.68 17.78
N PHE A 299 -1.77 -10.59 17.71
CA PHE A 299 -2.69 -10.14 18.75
C PHE A 299 -4.12 -10.40 18.28
N ASN A 300 -4.82 -11.31 18.96
CA ASN A 300 -6.21 -11.62 18.69
C ASN A 300 -7.12 -10.57 19.35
N ILE A 301 -8.17 -10.17 18.64
CA ILE A 301 -9.21 -9.25 19.12
C ILE A 301 -10.51 -10.04 19.12
N GLY A 302 -10.87 -10.63 20.26
CA GLY A 302 -12.11 -11.41 20.41
C GLY A 302 -12.08 -12.43 21.54
N TRP A 303 -13.09 -13.30 21.56
CA TRP A 303 -13.23 -14.39 22.53
C TRP A 303 -12.32 -15.56 22.10
N GLY A 304 -11.05 -15.51 22.47
CA GLY A 304 -10.11 -16.62 22.25
C GLY A 304 -8.64 -16.21 22.38
N GLU A 305 -7.90 -16.90 23.24
CA GLU A 305 -6.48 -16.66 23.52
C GLU A 305 -5.56 -17.34 22.48
N TYR A 306 -5.72 -16.99 21.19
CA TYR A 306 -4.88 -17.52 20.08
C TYR A 306 -3.74 -16.58 19.69
N ASP A 307 -3.20 -15.88 20.68
CA ASP A 307 -2.01 -15.08 20.52
C ASP A 307 -0.82 -16.01 20.35
N HIS A 308 0.04 -15.70 19.39
CA HIS A 308 1.25 -16.48 19.19
C HIS A 308 2.34 -15.64 18.57
N THR A 309 3.57 -16.01 18.91
CA THR A 309 4.78 -15.49 18.29
C THR A 309 5.24 -16.49 17.25
N HIS A 310 5.70 -16.02 16.10
CA HIS A 310 6.22 -16.88 15.05
C HIS A 310 7.58 -16.40 14.56
N PHE A 311 8.38 -17.36 14.12
CA PHE A 311 9.58 -17.12 13.34
C PHE A 311 9.43 -17.83 12.00
N THR A 312 9.50 -17.09 10.90
CA THR A 312 9.38 -17.65 9.55
C THR A 312 10.58 -17.34 8.68
N VAL A 313 10.87 -18.26 7.77
CA VAL A 313 11.77 -18.08 6.65
C VAL A 313 10.93 -18.16 5.38
N SER A 314 11.15 -17.21 4.47
CA SER A 314 10.42 -17.14 3.20
C SER A 314 11.38 -17.13 2.02
N TYR A 315 10.96 -17.80 0.95
CA TYR A 315 11.59 -17.74 -0.36
C TYR A 315 10.67 -17.00 -1.34
N LEU A 316 11.21 -15.98 -2.01
CA LEU A 316 10.55 -15.07 -2.93
C LEU A 316 10.96 -15.36 -4.38
N PHE A 317 10.00 -15.33 -5.30
CA PHE A 317 10.19 -15.59 -6.73
C PHE A 317 9.30 -14.70 -7.62
#